data_AF-A0A7C4B656-F1
#
_entry.id   AF-A0A7C4B656-F1
#
_cell.length_a   1.000
_cell.length_b   1.000
_cell.length_c   1.000
_cell.angle_alpha   90.00
_cell.angle_beta   90.00
_cell.angle_gamma   90.00
#
_symmetry.space_group_name_H-M   'P 1'
#
loop_
_entity.id
_entity.type
_entity.pdbx_description
1 polymer ?
#
loop_
_entity_poly.entity_id
_entity_poly.type
_entity_poly.pdbx_seq_one_letter_code
_entity_poly.pdbx_strand_id
1 'polypeptide(L)'
;MPRVIITTLGFEEKFTVRSITRHGLDRGDKIVLITGPRVERSEKALSFIKEFISKYYQSEVSISIRNIPIHDIYTAVSEVKQ
;
A
#
# COMPACT_ATOMS: atom_id res chain seq x y z
N MET A 1 -0.67 10.66 17.22
CA MET A 1 -0.01 9.34 17.35
C MET A 1 0.18 8.81 15.94
N PRO A 2 1.37 8.31 15.58
CA PRO A 2 1.59 7.73 14.26
C PRO A 2 0.72 6.48 14.07
N ARG A 3 0.10 6.35 12.91
CA ARG A 3 -0.81 5.27 12.54
C ARG A 3 -0.23 4.48 11.37
N VAL A 4 -0.67 3.23 11.26
CA VAL A 4 -0.38 2.37 10.12
C VAL A 4 -1.66 2.09 9.36
N ILE A 5 -1.70 2.43 8.07
CA ILE A 5 -2.76 2.02 7.15
C ILE A 5 -2.23 0.83 6.34
N ILE A 6 -2.89 -0.31 6.48
CA ILE A 6 -2.60 -1.52 5.72
C ILE A 6 -3.71 -1.70 4.69
N THR A 7 -3.34 -1.84 3.42
CA THR A 7 -4.31 -2.05 2.34
C THR A 7 -3.73 -2.95 1.26
N THR A 8 -4.61 -3.73 0.65
CA THR A 8 -4.25 -4.53 -0.52
C THR A 8 -4.27 -3.66 -1.78
N LEU A 9 -3.36 -3.92 -2.72
CA LEU A 9 -3.33 -3.28 -4.03
C LEU A 9 -3.27 -4.35 -5.12
N GLY A 10 -4.34 -4.42 -5.91
CA GLY A 10 -4.42 -5.23 -7.12
C GLY A 10 -4.10 -4.39 -8.36
N PHE A 11 -5.01 -4.38 -9.32
CA PHE A 11 -4.87 -3.64 -10.58
C PHE A 11 -5.59 -2.28 -10.60
N GLU A 12 -6.25 -1.91 -9.50
CA GLU A 12 -6.98 -0.67 -9.38
C GLU A 12 -6.59 0.08 -8.10
N GLU A 13 -6.30 1.36 -8.25
CA GLU A 13 -5.88 2.29 -7.21
C GLU A 13 -7.05 2.90 -6.43
N LYS A 14 -8.25 2.94 -7.01
CA LYS A 14 -9.41 3.71 -6.52
C LYS A 14 -9.77 3.41 -5.06
N PHE A 15 -9.65 2.16 -4.65
CA PHE A 15 -9.98 1.73 -3.28
C PHE A 15 -8.89 2.14 -2.29
N THR A 16 -7.62 2.03 -2.67
CA THR A 16 -6.48 2.50 -1.89
C THR A 16 -6.55 4.01 -1.70
N VAL A 17 -6.79 4.77 -2.79
CA VAL A 17 -6.99 6.22 -2.74
C VAL A 17 -8.14 6.57 -1.80
N ARG A 18 -9.29 5.90 -1.92
CA ARG A 18 -10.46 6.13 -1.06
C ARG A 18 -10.15 5.86 0.41
N SER A 19 -9.36 4.83 0.72
CA SER A 19 -8.93 4.54 2.10
C SER A 19 -8.06 5.68 2.65
N ILE A 20 -7.06 6.09 1.87
CA ILE A 20 -6.15 7.18 2.22
C ILE A 20 -6.91 8.48 2.46
N THR A 21 -7.79 8.87 1.55
CA THR A 21 -8.55 10.13 1.66
C THR A 21 -9.57 10.10 2.78
N ARG A 22 -10.19 8.95 3.05
CA ARG A 22 -11.17 8.80 4.15
C ARG A 22 -10.52 8.94 5.52
N HIS A 23 -9.33 8.37 5.72
CA HIS A 23 -8.67 8.33 7.02
C HIS A 23 -7.65 9.46 7.22
N GLY A 24 -7.23 10.09 6.12
CA GLY A 24 -6.13 11.05 6.09
C GLY A 24 -4.79 10.39 6.40
N LEU A 25 -3.70 11.02 5.96
CA LEU A 25 -2.36 10.72 6.42
C LEU A 25 -1.80 11.96 7.09
N ASP A 26 -1.10 11.74 8.19
CA ASP A 26 -0.42 12.78 8.94
C ASP A 26 1.07 12.44 9.11
N ARG A 27 1.86 13.39 9.62
CA ARG A 27 3.30 13.24 9.84
C ARG A 27 3.61 12.02 10.69
N GLY A 28 4.52 11.17 10.19
CA GLY A 28 4.94 9.93 10.85
C GLY A 28 4.02 8.74 10.62
N ASP A 29 2.92 8.90 9.86
CA ASP A 29 2.09 7.75 9.45
C ASP A 29 2.85 6.82 8.49
N LYS A 30 2.44 5.55 8.47
CA LYS A 30 2.97 4.52 7.58
C LYS A 30 1.87 3.91 6.74
N ILE A 31 2.16 3.71 5.46
CA ILE A 31 1.34 2.92 4.55
C ILE A 31 2.04 1.62 4.24
N VAL A 32 1.32 0.50 4.40
CA VAL A 32 1.73 -0.82 3.93
C VAL A 32 0.82 -1.26 2.81
N LEU A 33 1.38 -1.35 1.60
CA LEU A 33 0.70 -1.86 0.42
C LEU A 33 1.02 -3.34 0.27
N ILE A 34 0.01 -4.20 0.42
CA ILE A 34 0.13 -5.64 0.19
C ILE A 34 -0.32 -5.92 -1.24
N THR A 35 0.54 -6.54 -2.04
CA THR A 35 0.23 -6.87 -3.44
C THR A 35 0.62 -8.31 -3.75
N GLY A 36 -0.02 -8.89 -4.76
CA GLY A 36 0.41 -10.16 -5.32
C GLY A 36 1.56 -9.98 -6.32
N PRO A 37 1.80 -10.95 -7.22
CA PRO A 37 2.87 -10.88 -8.20
C PRO A 37 2.90 -9.55 -8.96
N ARG A 38 4.08 -8.92 -9.00
CA ARG A 38 4.27 -7.62 -9.66
C ARG A 38 4.25 -7.78 -11.18
N VAL A 39 3.05 -7.65 -11.74
CA VAL A 39 2.79 -7.56 -13.17
C VAL A 39 2.63 -6.10 -13.58
N GLU A 40 2.69 -5.81 -14.88
CA GLU A 40 2.63 -4.43 -15.41
C GLU A 40 1.46 -3.60 -14.84
N ARG A 41 0.27 -4.22 -14.72
CA ARG A 41 -0.91 -3.55 -14.17
C ARG A 41 -0.76 -3.16 -12.69
N SER A 42 -0.21 -4.06 -11.87
CA SER A 42 0.06 -3.76 -10.46
C SER A 42 1.19 -2.74 -10.29
N GLU A 43 2.18 -2.73 -11.19
CA GLU A 43 3.24 -1.72 -11.17
C GLU A 43 2.70 -0.33 -11.48
N LYS A 44 1.82 -0.20 -12.47
CA LYS A 44 1.15 1.07 -12.77
C LYS A 44 0.33 1.57 -11.58
N ALA A 45 -0.44 0.69 -10.94
CA ALA A 45 -1.20 1.03 -9.74
C ALA A 45 -0.27 1.46 -8.58
N LEU A 46 0.86 0.76 -8.38
CA LEU A 46 1.86 1.13 -7.36
C LEU A 46 2.49 2.50 -7.64
N SER A 47 2.87 2.78 -8.89
CA SER A 47 3.42 4.08 -9.30
C SER A 47 2.43 5.19 -9.04
N PHE A 48 1.17 4.99 -9.46
CA PHE A 48 0.11 5.95 -9.22
C PHE A 48 -0.05 6.26 -7.73
N ILE A 49 -0.08 5.24 -6.86
CA ILE A 49 -0.23 5.47 -5.41
C ILE A 49 0.97 6.21 -4.83
N LYS A 50 2.20 5.90 -5.27
CA LYS A 50 3.40 6.62 -4.84
C LYS A 50 3.34 8.10 -5.24
N GLU A 51 2.95 8.39 -6.48
CA GLU A 51 2.79 9.76 -6.98
C GLU A 51 1.64 10.51 -6.29
N PHE A 52 0.53 9.82 -6.03
CA PHE A 52 -0.59 10.36 -5.28
C PHE A 52 -0.13 10.76 -3.86
N ILE A 53 0.53 9.85 -3.14
CA ILE A 53 1.01 10.16 -1.79
C ILE A 53 2.02 11.30 -1.85
N SER A 54 3.04 11.25 -2.71
CA SER A 54 4.05 12.32 -2.77
C SER A 54 3.49 13.69 -3.11
N LYS A 55 2.44 13.76 -3.94
CA LYS A 55 1.78 15.01 -4.33
C LYS A 55 0.89 15.60 -3.23
N TYR A 56 0.18 14.76 -2.48
CA TYR A 56 -0.84 15.20 -1.52
C TYR A 56 -0.40 15.14 -0.06
N TYR A 57 0.56 14.28 0.27
CA TYR A 57 1.02 14.01 1.62
C TYR A 57 2.56 14.05 1.60
N GLN A 58 3.11 15.13 2.12
CA GLN A 58 4.55 15.46 2.12
C GLN A 58 5.43 14.29 2.63
N SER A 59 6.75 14.42 2.46
CA SER A 59 7.80 13.39 2.68
C SER A 59 7.86 12.71 4.05
N GLU A 60 6.99 13.07 4.99
CA GLU A 60 6.95 12.54 6.36
C GLU A 60 6.05 11.29 6.50
N VAL A 61 5.50 10.78 5.40
CA VAL A 61 4.78 9.49 5.36
C VAL A 61 5.70 8.40 4.81
N SER A 62 5.80 7.27 5.52
CA SER A 62 6.58 6.12 5.07
C SER A 62 5.74 5.14 4.25
N ILE A 63 6.22 4.73 3.08
CA ILE A 63 5.54 3.75 2.22
C ILE A 63 6.34 2.45 2.21
N SER A 64 5.69 1.33 2.52
CA SER A 64 6.26 -0.02 2.44
C SER A 64 5.41 -0.88 1.52
N ILE A 65 6.05 -1.63 0.62
CA ILE A 65 5.38 -2.55 -0.30
C ILE A 65 5.77 -3.98 0.09
N ARG A 66 4.76 -4.84 0.26
CA ARG A 66 4.92 -6.27 0.52
C ARG A 66 4.31 -7.05 -0.63
N ASN A 67 5.13 -7.81 -1.33
CA ASN A 67 4.67 -8.74 -2.35
C ASN A 67 4.48 -10.11 -1.68
N ILE A 68 3.29 -10.67 -1.76
CA ILE A 68 2.94 -11.94 -1.13
C ILE A 68 2.61 -13.02 -2.18
N PRO A 69 2.95 -14.30 -1.94
CA PRO A 69 2.55 -15.39 -2.80
C PRO A 69 1.04 -15.63 -2.70
N ILE A 70 0.32 -15.50 -3.81
CA ILE A 70 -1.14 -15.68 -3.85
C ILE A 70 -1.61 -17.13 -3.92
N HIS A 71 -0.69 -18.06 -4.24
CA HIS A 71 -0.98 -19.48 -4.39
C HIS A 71 -0.70 -20.30 -3.12
N ASP A 72 -0.06 -19.69 -2.12
CA ASP A 72 0.24 -20.33 -0.84
C ASP A 72 -0.17 -19.41 0.31
N ILE A 73 -1.32 -19.73 0.91
CA ILE A 73 -1.90 -18.95 2.00
C ILE A 73 -1.04 -18.99 3.27
N TYR A 74 -0.34 -20.09 3.54
CA TYR A 74 0.47 -20.21 4.76
C TYR A 74 1.68 -19.29 4.69
N THR A 75 2.35 -19.29 3.53
CA THR A 75 3.47 -18.38 3.27
C THR A 75 2.99 -16.93 3.27
N ALA A 76 1.85 -16.62 2.63
CA ALA A 76 1.30 -15.26 2.62
C ALA A 76 0.98 -14.73 4.03
N VAL A 77 0.36 -15.55 4.88
CA VAL A 77 0.05 -15.16 6.27
C VAL A 77 1.33 -14.96 7.07
N SER A 78 2.35 -15.81 6.87
CA SER A 78 3.64 -15.66 7.54
C SER A 78 4.33 -14.35 7.17
N GLU A 79 4.30 -13.94 5.90
CA GLU A 79 4.90 -12.67 5.45
C GLU A 79 4.17 -11.43 5.96
N VAL A 80 2.85 -11.48 6.10
CA VAL A 80 2.06 -10.35 6.63
C VAL A 80 2.23 -10.19 8.14
N LYS A 81 2.53 -11.27 8.86
CA LYS A 81 2.71 -11.27 10.32
C LYS A 81 4.05 -10.64 10.77
N GLN A 82 5.04 -10.56 9.88
CA GLN A 82 6.39 -10.03 10.14
C GLN A 82 6.50 -8.52 9.88
#